data_AF-A0A354S630-F1
#
_entry.id   AF-A0A354S630-F1
#
_cell.length_a   1.000
_cell.length_b   1.000
_cell.length_c   1.000
_cell.angle_alpha   90.00
_cell.angle_beta   90.00
_cell.angle_gamma   90.00
#
_symmetry.space_group_name_H-M   'P 1'
#
loop_
_entity.id
_entity.type
_entity.pdbx_description
1 polymer ?
#
loop_
_entity_poly.entity_id
_entity_poly.type
_entity_poly.pdbx_seq_one_letter_code
_entity_poly.pdbx_strand_id
1 'polypeptide(L)'
;LPTIVFFSAITSLLFHFGILQRVVWVFAWFMKRTLKLSGAESLSAAANVFVGQTEAPLLVKPYIAGMTRSELLCLMSGGMSTIAGAVLAAYINYLGGTDEARQIFFARHLLAASVMSAPAAIIAAKILMPETEKFVDTADVKIEKQGNWLEAIAHGTGDGLKMAVNVGVMLLVFTAMIALTNALLSGAIGEWTGLNAWIASATDGRFTEFNLQAIFGITLAPLTWLMGVPWADAAAVGQLLGEKTVLNEFYAYVSMGNLMEGGQLGSEKAQILSTYILCGFANFASIGIQIGGIGALAPERRKDLSKLGLRALLAGTAASLFTAILVGILY
;
A
#
# COMPACT_ATOMS: atom_id res chain seq x y z
N LEU A 1 3.96 -2.76 14.36
CA LEU A 1 3.28 -3.84 15.14
C LEU A 1 2.46 -3.31 16.33
N PRO A 2 3.00 -2.49 17.26
CA PRO A 2 2.20 -1.98 18.39
C PRO A 2 0.96 -1.19 17.97
N THR A 3 1.07 -0.40 16.90
CA THR A 3 -0.05 0.35 16.30
C THR A 3 -1.23 -0.54 15.92
N ILE A 4 -0.97 -1.73 15.36
CA ILE A 4 -2.00 -2.70 14.98
C ILE A 4 -2.78 -3.15 16.23
N VAL A 5 -2.08 -3.47 17.31
CA VAL A 5 -2.68 -3.91 18.57
C VAL A 5 -3.56 -2.81 19.16
N PHE A 6 -3.05 -1.58 19.20
CA PHE A 6 -3.78 -0.42 19.70
C PHE A 6 -5.02 -0.08 18.86
N PHE A 7 -4.90 -0.03 17.54
CA PHE A 7 -6.04 0.24 16.65
C PHE A 7 -7.10 -0.86 16.73
N SER A 8 -6.70 -2.12 16.89
CA SER A 8 -7.65 -3.22 17.10
C SER A 8 -8.42 -3.06 18.41
N ALA A 9 -7.76 -2.68 19.49
CA ALA A 9 -8.41 -2.41 20.77
C ALA A 9 -9.42 -1.25 20.69
N ILE A 10 -9.03 -0.13 20.07
CA ILE A 10 -9.92 1.03 19.87
C ILE A 10 -11.08 0.68 18.95
N THR A 11 -10.81 -0.01 17.85
CA THR A 11 -11.85 -0.39 16.88
C THR A 11 -12.92 -1.25 17.55
N SER A 12 -12.52 -2.26 18.34
CA SER A 12 -13.46 -3.06 19.12
C SER A 12 -14.26 -2.24 20.12
N LEU A 13 -13.64 -1.27 20.79
CA LEU A 13 -14.34 -0.35 21.71
C LEU A 13 -15.39 0.50 20.97
N LEU A 14 -15.04 1.06 19.81
CA LEU A 14 -15.95 1.88 19.01
C LEU A 14 -17.11 1.05 18.43
N PHE A 15 -16.86 -0.21 18.05
CA PHE A 15 -17.90 -1.17 17.67
C PHE A 15 -18.83 -1.49 18.84
N HIS A 16 -18.29 -1.68 20.05
CA HIS A 16 -19.08 -1.92 21.26
C HIS A 16 -20.07 -0.77 21.54
N PHE A 17 -19.63 0.48 21.31
CA PHE A 17 -20.48 1.66 21.48
C PHE A 17 -21.43 1.94 20.30
N GLY A 18 -21.35 1.20 19.20
CA GLY A 18 -22.19 1.46 18.02
C GLY A 18 -21.71 2.64 17.17
N ILE A 19 -20.54 3.23 17.47
CA ILE A 19 -20.03 4.43 16.80
C ILE A 19 -19.59 4.08 15.37
N LEU A 20 -18.82 3.00 15.21
CA LEU A 20 -18.33 2.59 13.89
C LEU A 20 -19.46 2.22 12.96
N GLN A 21 -20.50 1.53 13.44
CA GLN A 21 -21.68 1.17 12.66
C GLN A 21 -22.37 2.40 12.06
N ARG A 22 -22.48 3.49 12.83
CA ARG A 22 -23.05 4.76 12.34
C ARG A 22 -22.15 5.39 11.27
N VAL A 23 -20.83 5.37 11.48
CA VAL A 23 -19.87 5.88 10.49
C VAL A 23 -19.94 5.06 9.20
N VAL A 24 -19.93 3.73 9.28
CA VAL A 24 -20.10 2.82 8.12
C VAL A 24 -21.36 3.19 7.35
N TRP A 25 -22.49 3.36 8.05
CA TRP A 25 -23.77 3.67 7.43
C TRP A 25 -23.76 5.01 6.68
N VAL A 26 -23.14 6.05 7.25
CA VAL A 26 -23.01 7.36 6.58
C VAL A 26 -22.18 7.25 5.30
N PHE A 27 -21.03 6.56 5.36
CA PHE A 27 -20.19 6.35 4.17
C PHE A 27 -20.88 5.47 3.13
N ALA A 28 -21.57 4.42 3.56
CA ALA A 28 -22.37 3.57 2.69
C ALA A 28 -23.45 4.38 1.95
N TRP A 29 -24.18 5.23 2.67
CA TRP A 29 -25.21 6.08 2.08
C TRP A 29 -24.64 7.06 1.05
N PHE A 30 -23.52 7.71 1.38
CA PHE A 30 -22.87 8.67 0.48
C PHE A 30 -22.34 7.97 -0.79
N MET A 31 -21.56 6.91 -0.62
CA MET A 31 -20.91 6.20 -1.74
C MET A 31 -21.90 5.40 -2.59
N LYS A 32 -22.99 4.88 -2.03
CA LYS A 32 -24.07 4.25 -2.81
C LYS A 32 -24.73 5.24 -3.78
N ARG A 33 -24.80 6.53 -3.40
CA ARG A 33 -25.36 7.60 -4.25
C ARG A 33 -24.36 8.11 -5.28
N THR A 34 -23.07 8.20 -4.94
CA THR A 34 -22.06 8.77 -5.83
C THR A 34 -21.42 7.72 -6.75
N LEU A 35 -20.98 6.59 -6.19
CA LEU A 35 -20.14 5.59 -6.87
C LEU A 35 -20.81 4.21 -6.99
N LYS A 36 -22.00 4.01 -6.40
CA LYS A 36 -22.72 2.72 -6.37
C LYS A 36 -21.91 1.57 -5.74
N LEU A 37 -21.07 1.89 -4.76
CA LEU A 37 -20.25 0.94 -4.01
C LEU A 37 -20.98 0.41 -2.78
N SER A 38 -20.47 -0.67 -2.21
CA SER A 38 -20.95 -1.16 -0.92
C SER A 38 -20.43 -0.31 0.24
N GLY A 39 -21.11 -0.39 1.39
CA GLY A 39 -20.71 0.35 2.58
C GLY A 39 -19.37 -0.07 3.16
N ALA A 40 -19.06 -1.37 3.11
CA ALA A 40 -17.86 -1.91 3.73
C ALA A 40 -16.60 -1.56 2.91
N GLU A 41 -16.63 -1.70 1.58
CA GLU A 41 -15.48 -1.27 0.76
C GLU A 41 -15.29 0.25 0.80
N SER A 42 -16.39 1.01 0.89
CA SER A 42 -16.37 2.47 0.99
C SER A 42 -15.75 2.97 2.29
N LEU A 43 -16.16 2.39 3.43
CA LEU A 43 -15.58 2.75 4.72
C LEU A 43 -14.09 2.40 4.76
N SER A 44 -13.73 1.22 4.25
CA SER A 44 -12.33 0.83 4.24
C SER A 44 -11.49 1.75 3.35
N ALA A 45 -11.97 2.11 2.16
CA ALA A 45 -11.30 3.08 1.30
C ALA A 45 -11.13 4.45 1.98
N ALA A 46 -12.17 4.94 2.67
CA ALA A 46 -12.10 6.19 3.43
C ALA A 46 -11.12 6.11 4.61
N ALA A 47 -11.09 4.98 5.31
CA ALA A 47 -10.18 4.76 6.42
C ALA A 47 -8.71 4.69 5.98
N ASN A 48 -8.45 4.03 4.85
CA ASN A 48 -7.10 3.87 4.28
C ASN A 48 -6.38 5.21 4.03
N VAL A 49 -7.11 6.34 3.94
CA VAL A 49 -6.50 7.68 3.87
C VAL A 49 -5.62 7.99 5.09
N PHE A 50 -5.97 7.44 6.26
CA PHE A 50 -5.32 7.76 7.53
C PHE A 50 -4.63 6.55 8.17
N VAL A 51 -5.18 5.36 7.96
CA VAL A 51 -4.71 4.12 8.56
C VAL A 51 -4.19 3.16 7.50
N GLY A 52 -3.32 2.22 7.90
CA GLY A 52 -2.66 1.33 6.96
C GLY A 52 -3.50 0.13 6.53
N GLN A 53 -2.92 -0.65 5.62
CA GLN A 53 -3.50 -1.88 5.05
C GLN A 53 -3.90 -2.95 6.08
N THR A 54 -3.34 -2.86 7.29
CA THR A 54 -3.61 -3.76 8.40
C THR A 54 -4.75 -3.24 9.28
N GLU A 55 -4.79 -1.94 9.51
CA GLU A 55 -5.74 -1.30 10.42
C GLU A 55 -7.10 -1.05 9.76
N ALA A 56 -7.15 -0.68 8.49
CA ALA A 56 -8.41 -0.41 7.80
C ALA A 56 -9.37 -1.62 7.75
N PRO A 57 -8.90 -2.86 7.52
CA PRO A 57 -9.76 -4.04 7.59
C PRO A 57 -10.41 -4.27 8.97
N LEU A 58 -9.79 -3.82 10.07
CA LEU A 58 -10.38 -3.96 11.41
C LEU A 58 -11.71 -3.21 11.51
N LEU A 59 -11.81 -2.03 10.86
CA LEU A 59 -13.00 -1.19 10.86
C LEU A 59 -14.18 -1.80 10.10
N VAL A 60 -13.91 -2.82 9.28
CA VAL A 60 -14.92 -3.55 8.51
C VAL A 60 -14.91 -5.04 8.81
N LYS A 61 -14.23 -5.47 9.88
CA LYS A 61 -14.06 -6.88 10.26
C LYS A 61 -15.35 -7.71 10.16
N PRO A 62 -16.51 -7.27 10.70
CA PRO A 62 -17.73 -8.07 10.66
C PRO A 62 -18.27 -8.33 9.25
N TYR A 63 -17.84 -7.55 8.26
CA TYR A 63 -18.34 -7.59 6.90
C TYR A 63 -17.47 -8.41 5.95
N ILE A 64 -16.18 -8.64 6.28
CA ILE A 64 -15.19 -9.27 5.39
C ILE A 64 -15.62 -10.67 4.95
N ALA A 65 -16.21 -11.46 5.85
CA ALA A 65 -16.69 -12.80 5.56
C ALA A 65 -17.71 -12.82 4.41
N GLY A 66 -18.59 -11.81 4.33
CA GLY A 66 -19.65 -11.69 3.34
C GLY A 66 -19.29 -10.93 2.06
N MET A 67 -18.08 -10.37 1.97
CA MET A 67 -17.67 -9.57 0.81
C MET A 67 -17.59 -10.39 -0.48
N THR A 68 -18.01 -9.85 -1.61
CA THR A 68 -17.73 -10.41 -2.93
C THR A 68 -16.24 -10.38 -3.24
N ARG A 69 -15.80 -11.03 -4.32
CA ARG A 69 -14.39 -10.98 -4.73
C ARG A 69 -13.97 -9.58 -5.20
N SER A 70 -14.89 -8.80 -5.77
CA SER A 70 -14.62 -7.42 -6.18
C SER A 70 -14.50 -6.50 -4.96
N GLU A 71 -15.36 -6.64 -3.95
CA GLU A 71 -15.24 -5.93 -2.67
C GLU A 71 -13.93 -6.28 -1.95
N LEU A 72 -13.56 -7.57 -1.90
CA LEU A 72 -12.27 -7.98 -1.34
C LEU A 72 -11.08 -7.40 -2.11
N LEU A 73 -11.14 -7.38 -3.44
CA LEU A 73 -10.09 -6.76 -4.23
C LEU A 73 -10.00 -5.27 -3.92
N CYS A 74 -11.14 -4.57 -3.81
CA CYS A 74 -11.18 -3.15 -3.45
C CYS A 74 -10.59 -2.89 -2.05
N LEU A 75 -10.96 -3.72 -1.06
CA LEU A 75 -10.41 -3.69 0.30
C LEU A 75 -8.88 -3.82 0.28
N MET A 76 -8.38 -4.84 -0.39
CA MET A 76 -6.94 -5.14 -0.51
C MET A 76 -6.18 -4.03 -1.24
N SER A 77 -6.72 -3.57 -2.37
CA SER A 77 -6.12 -2.53 -3.21
C SER A 77 -6.06 -1.19 -2.49
N GLY A 78 -7.15 -0.84 -1.78
CA GLY A 78 -7.20 0.36 -0.93
C GLY A 78 -6.06 0.38 0.09
N GLY A 79 -5.84 -0.72 0.79
CA GLY A 79 -4.72 -0.83 1.74
C GLY A 79 -3.34 -0.69 1.10
N MET A 80 -3.13 -1.24 -0.11
CA MET A 80 -1.85 -1.13 -0.81
C MET A 80 -1.62 0.24 -1.47
N SER A 81 -2.69 0.98 -1.74
CA SER A 81 -2.61 2.27 -2.44
C SER A 81 -2.27 3.46 -1.55
N THR A 82 -2.35 3.31 -0.23
CA THR A 82 -2.14 4.38 0.74
C THR A 82 -0.98 4.10 1.67
N ILE A 83 -0.59 5.11 2.44
CA ILE A 83 0.34 4.99 3.56
C ILE A 83 -0.38 5.31 4.86
N ALA A 84 0.07 4.72 5.96
CA ALA A 84 -0.45 5.01 7.29
C ALA A 84 0.10 6.34 7.80
N GLY A 85 -0.71 7.10 8.55
CA GLY A 85 -0.24 8.30 9.25
C GLY A 85 0.93 8.02 10.20
N ALA A 86 1.03 6.80 10.73
CA ALA A 86 2.11 6.37 11.63
C ALA A 86 3.51 6.39 10.98
N VAL A 87 3.59 6.30 9.64
CA VAL A 87 4.86 6.24 8.91
C VAL A 87 5.14 7.52 8.12
N LEU A 88 4.13 8.38 7.97
CA LEU A 88 4.19 9.64 7.25
C LEU A 88 5.33 10.55 7.73
N ALA A 89 5.50 10.68 9.06
CA ALA A 89 6.54 11.51 9.65
C ALA A 89 7.95 11.03 9.28
N ALA A 90 8.17 9.72 9.15
CA ALA A 90 9.45 9.17 8.75
C ALA A 90 9.79 9.59 7.31
N TYR A 91 8.84 9.50 6.39
CA TYR A 91 9.04 9.91 4.99
C TYR A 91 9.29 11.40 4.85
N ILE A 92 8.57 12.24 5.61
CA ILE A 92 8.81 13.68 5.66
C ILE A 92 10.24 13.98 6.10
N ASN A 93 10.75 13.25 7.10
CA ASN A 93 12.13 13.41 7.57
C ASN A 93 13.16 12.91 6.55
N TYR A 94 12.91 11.79 5.87
CA TYR A 94 13.83 11.27 4.85
C TYR A 94 13.97 12.19 3.64
N LEU A 95 12.88 12.85 3.24
CA LEU A 95 12.88 13.73 2.07
C LEU A 95 13.21 15.19 2.40
N GLY A 96 12.75 15.66 3.56
CA GLY A 96 12.95 17.03 4.03
C GLY A 96 14.24 17.24 4.84
N GLY A 97 14.87 16.17 5.32
CA GLY A 97 16.05 16.25 6.18
C GLY A 97 15.79 17.11 7.41
N THR A 98 16.67 18.09 7.66
CA THR A 98 16.53 19.08 8.75
C THR A 98 15.91 20.41 8.28
N ASP A 99 15.58 20.55 6.98
CA ASP A 99 15.00 21.76 6.40
C ASP A 99 13.49 21.75 6.55
N GLU A 100 12.97 22.63 7.43
CA GLU A 100 11.54 22.75 7.71
C GLU A 100 10.71 23.10 6.46
N ALA A 101 11.24 23.92 5.55
CA ALA A 101 10.51 24.29 4.33
C ALA A 101 10.33 23.08 3.40
N ARG A 102 11.38 22.25 3.27
CA ARG A 102 11.30 20.99 2.51
C ARG A 102 10.42 19.95 3.19
N GLN A 103 10.47 19.84 4.52
CA GLN A 103 9.57 18.96 5.26
C GLN A 103 8.10 19.33 5.00
N ILE A 104 7.76 20.63 5.08
CA ILE A 104 6.41 21.11 4.79
C ILE A 104 6.02 20.84 3.32
N PHE A 105 6.95 21.03 2.39
CA PHE A 105 6.74 20.74 0.97
C PHE A 105 6.35 19.26 0.74
N PHE A 106 7.15 18.31 1.21
CA PHE A 106 6.84 16.88 1.05
C PHE A 106 5.64 16.43 1.86
N ALA A 107 5.42 16.98 3.06
CA ALA A 107 4.24 16.71 3.86
C ALA A 107 2.94 17.04 3.11
N ARG A 108 2.88 18.19 2.42
CA ARG A 108 1.72 18.57 1.60
C ARG A 108 1.45 17.57 0.49
N HIS A 109 2.51 17.14 -0.22
CA HIS A 109 2.39 16.18 -1.30
C HIS A 109 1.97 14.78 -0.81
N LEU A 110 2.59 14.28 0.27
CA LEU A 110 2.25 12.98 0.85
C LEU A 110 0.81 12.95 1.39
N LEU A 111 0.36 14.02 2.06
CA LEU A 111 -1.02 14.13 2.53
C LEU A 111 -2.01 14.17 1.36
N ALA A 112 -1.72 14.96 0.32
CA ALA A 112 -2.54 15.01 -0.88
C ALA A 112 -2.60 13.64 -1.57
N ALA A 113 -1.46 12.94 -1.66
CA ALA A 113 -1.39 11.59 -2.23
C ALA A 113 -2.29 10.61 -1.49
N SER A 114 -2.23 10.56 -0.15
CA SER A 114 -3.07 9.67 0.65
C SER A 114 -4.57 9.91 0.43
N VAL A 115 -5.00 11.17 0.32
CA VAL A 115 -6.41 11.50 0.05
C VAL A 115 -6.83 11.07 -1.36
N MET A 116 -5.99 11.32 -2.37
CA MET A 116 -6.29 10.96 -3.76
C MET A 116 -6.21 9.45 -4.03
N SER A 117 -5.41 8.72 -3.25
CA SER A 117 -5.26 7.27 -3.40
C SER A 117 -6.54 6.50 -3.11
N ALA A 118 -7.41 6.96 -2.20
CA ALA A 118 -8.66 6.28 -1.90
C ALA A 118 -9.59 6.13 -3.12
N PRO A 119 -10.00 7.20 -3.84
CA PRO A 119 -10.76 7.06 -5.08
C PRO A 119 -9.96 6.39 -6.20
N ALA A 120 -8.64 6.62 -6.30
CA ALA A 120 -7.81 5.99 -7.33
C ALA A 120 -7.76 4.45 -7.17
N ALA A 121 -7.72 3.96 -5.94
CA ALA A 121 -7.72 2.53 -5.63
C ALA A 121 -9.05 1.86 -5.96
N ILE A 122 -10.17 2.54 -5.67
CA ILE A 122 -11.50 2.08 -6.08
C ILE A 122 -11.55 1.94 -7.60
N ILE A 123 -11.12 2.98 -8.33
CA ILE A 123 -11.10 2.97 -9.80
C ILE A 123 -10.24 1.81 -10.32
N ALA A 124 -9.00 1.69 -9.84
CA ALA A 124 -8.09 0.62 -10.25
C ALA A 124 -8.66 -0.78 -9.95
N ALA A 125 -9.20 -0.98 -8.74
CA ALA A 125 -9.79 -2.25 -8.34
C ALA A 125 -11.01 -2.62 -9.20
N LYS A 126 -11.91 -1.66 -9.47
CA LYS A 126 -13.13 -1.91 -10.25
C LYS A 126 -12.86 -2.03 -11.75
N ILE A 127 -11.78 -1.45 -12.28
CA ILE A 127 -11.29 -1.74 -13.64
C ILE A 127 -10.79 -3.20 -13.73
N LEU A 128 -10.00 -3.65 -12.75
CA LEU A 128 -9.41 -4.99 -12.75
C LEU A 128 -10.40 -6.10 -12.40
N MET A 129 -11.40 -5.80 -11.58
CA MET A 129 -12.48 -6.72 -11.23
C MET A 129 -13.77 -5.93 -10.95
N PRO A 130 -14.60 -5.69 -11.98
CA PRO A 130 -15.91 -5.08 -11.81
C PRO A 130 -16.80 -5.91 -10.87
N GLU A 131 -17.73 -5.24 -10.20
CA GLU A 131 -18.72 -5.92 -9.36
C GLU A 131 -19.77 -6.61 -10.23
N THR A 132 -19.85 -7.94 -10.13
CA THR A 132 -20.84 -8.75 -10.86
C THR A 132 -21.82 -9.48 -9.94
N GLU A 133 -21.48 -9.57 -8.66
CA GLU A 133 -22.27 -10.26 -7.65
C GLU A 133 -23.13 -9.26 -6.87
N LYS A 134 -24.25 -9.73 -6.31
CA LYS A 134 -25.02 -8.90 -5.38
C LYS A 134 -24.29 -8.87 -4.05
N PHE A 135 -23.84 -7.70 -3.63
CA PHE A 135 -23.26 -7.51 -2.30
C PHE A 135 -24.34 -7.39 -1.23
N VAL A 136 -24.01 -7.82 -0.01
CA VAL A 136 -24.89 -7.70 1.17
C VAL A 136 -24.82 -6.25 1.67
N ASP A 137 -25.96 -5.63 1.94
CA ASP A 137 -25.97 -4.26 2.46
C ASP A 137 -25.45 -4.27 3.91
N THR A 138 -24.60 -3.32 4.27
CA THR A 138 -23.98 -3.26 5.61
C THR A 138 -24.98 -3.18 6.76
N ALA A 139 -26.22 -2.79 6.47
CA ALA A 139 -27.33 -2.77 7.42
C ALA A 139 -27.80 -4.17 7.85
N ASP A 140 -27.52 -5.22 7.06
CA ASP A 140 -28.05 -6.57 7.29
C ASP A 140 -27.13 -7.41 8.20
N VAL A 141 -25.91 -6.96 8.47
CA VAL A 141 -24.96 -7.68 9.34
C VAL A 141 -25.27 -7.38 10.80
N LYS A 142 -25.81 -8.38 11.51
CA LYS A 142 -26.02 -8.33 12.96
C LYS A 142 -24.67 -8.46 13.68
N ILE A 143 -24.22 -7.36 14.27
CA ILE A 143 -23.04 -7.34 15.15
C ILE A 143 -23.53 -7.55 16.58
N GLU A 144 -23.31 -8.74 17.14
CA GLU A 144 -23.63 -9.02 18.54
C GLU A 144 -22.68 -8.26 19.46
N LYS A 145 -23.23 -7.56 20.46
CA LYS A 145 -22.42 -6.99 21.53
C LYS A 145 -21.95 -8.12 22.44
N GLN A 146 -20.65 -8.37 22.43
CA GLN A 146 -20.03 -9.25 23.42
C GLN A 146 -19.58 -8.40 24.61
N GLY A 147 -20.07 -8.72 25.80
CA GLY A 147 -19.49 -8.25 27.04
C GLY A 147 -19.67 -6.76 27.36
N ASN A 148 -18.84 -6.28 28.29
CA ASN A 148 -18.69 -4.85 28.62
C ASN A 148 -17.57 -4.18 27.79
N TRP A 149 -17.37 -2.87 27.98
CA TRP A 149 -16.38 -2.10 27.21
C TRP A 149 -14.93 -2.52 27.46
N LEU A 150 -14.58 -3.00 28.67
CA LEU A 150 -13.24 -3.54 28.94
C LEU A 150 -13.04 -4.87 28.22
N GLU A 151 -14.06 -5.74 28.21
CA GLU A 151 -14.03 -7.00 27.47
C GLU A 151 -13.85 -6.73 25.97
N ALA A 152 -14.53 -5.73 25.41
CA ALA A 152 -14.34 -5.32 24.03
C ALA A 152 -12.88 -4.89 23.73
N ILE A 153 -12.26 -4.12 24.62
CA ILE A 153 -10.84 -3.74 24.52
C ILE A 153 -9.93 -4.98 24.60
N ALA A 154 -10.17 -5.87 25.56
CA ALA A 154 -9.36 -7.07 25.75
C ALA A 154 -9.44 -8.02 24.54
N HIS A 155 -10.65 -8.25 24.01
CA HIS A 155 -10.85 -9.02 22.78
C HIS A 155 -10.18 -8.35 21.57
N GLY A 156 -10.37 -7.04 21.39
CA GLY A 156 -9.70 -6.28 20.33
C GLY A 156 -8.16 -6.34 20.43
N THR A 157 -7.62 -6.28 21.64
CA THR A 157 -6.18 -6.42 21.89
C THR A 157 -5.69 -7.81 21.49
N GLY A 158 -6.42 -8.87 21.85
CA GLY A 158 -6.07 -10.25 21.49
C GLY A 158 -6.09 -10.50 19.98
N ASP A 159 -7.10 -9.97 19.28
CA ASP A 159 -7.19 -10.02 17.82
C ASP A 159 -6.03 -9.25 17.16
N GLY A 160 -5.75 -8.05 17.67
CA GLY A 160 -4.67 -7.20 17.20
C GLY A 160 -3.30 -7.84 17.40
N LEU A 161 -3.08 -8.55 18.53
CA LEU A 161 -1.84 -9.29 18.78
C LEU A 161 -1.64 -10.41 17.76
N LYS A 162 -2.65 -11.26 17.54
CA LYS A 162 -2.59 -12.34 16.54
C LYS A 162 -2.29 -11.78 15.15
N MET A 163 -2.96 -10.69 14.79
CA MET A 163 -2.76 -10.03 13.51
C MET A 163 -1.35 -9.44 13.39
N ALA A 164 -0.85 -8.75 14.42
CA ALA A 164 0.49 -8.18 14.46
C ALA A 164 1.59 -9.25 14.33
N VAL A 165 1.46 -10.38 15.04
CA VAL A 165 2.41 -11.49 14.93
C VAL A 165 2.40 -12.06 13.51
N ASN A 166 1.23 -12.34 12.94
CA ASN A 166 1.11 -12.84 11.57
C ASN A 166 1.76 -11.89 10.56
N VAL A 167 1.50 -10.58 10.68
CA VAL A 167 2.10 -9.56 9.82
C VAL A 167 3.62 -9.53 9.95
N GLY A 168 4.15 -9.55 11.18
CA GLY A 168 5.59 -9.56 11.43
C GLY A 168 6.30 -10.78 10.85
N VAL A 169 5.71 -11.97 11.01
CA VAL A 169 6.25 -13.22 10.46
C VAL A 169 6.18 -13.23 8.93
N MET A 170 5.06 -12.79 8.34
CA MET A 170 4.92 -12.72 6.88
C MET A 170 5.93 -11.74 6.27
N LEU A 171 6.17 -10.59 6.90
CA LEU A 171 7.22 -9.64 6.49
C LEU A 171 8.61 -10.27 6.49
N LEU A 172 8.96 -10.98 7.58
CA LEU A 172 10.25 -11.67 7.70
C LEU A 172 10.44 -12.68 6.57
N VAL A 173 9.44 -13.55 6.34
CA VAL A 173 9.53 -14.61 5.33
C VAL A 173 9.59 -14.04 3.91
N PHE A 174 8.73 -13.09 3.56
CA PHE A 174 8.75 -12.49 2.22
C PHE A 174 10.05 -11.73 1.94
N THR A 175 10.59 -11.02 2.93
CA THR A 175 11.89 -10.34 2.80
C THR A 175 13.02 -11.35 2.58
N ALA A 176 13.03 -12.46 3.33
CA ALA A 176 14.01 -13.53 3.15
C ALA A 176 13.89 -14.20 1.78
N MET A 177 12.67 -14.42 1.27
CA MET A 177 12.45 -14.98 -0.08
C MET A 177 12.96 -14.07 -1.19
N ILE A 178 12.78 -12.75 -1.04
CA ILE A 178 13.28 -11.76 -1.98
C ILE A 178 14.81 -11.72 -1.95
N ALA A 179 15.41 -11.74 -0.77
CA ALA A 179 16.86 -11.83 -0.60
C ALA A 179 17.43 -13.11 -1.24
N LEU A 180 16.78 -14.26 -1.03
CA LEU A 180 17.18 -15.53 -1.65
C LEU A 180 17.08 -15.45 -3.18
N THR A 181 16.00 -14.88 -3.70
CA THR A 181 15.80 -14.74 -5.15
C THR A 181 16.86 -13.81 -5.74
N ASN A 182 17.18 -12.70 -5.08
CA ASN A 182 18.25 -11.80 -5.48
C ASN A 182 19.61 -12.51 -5.47
N ALA A 183 19.93 -13.29 -4.44
CA ALA A 183 21.18 -14.05 -4.38
C ALA A 183 21.31 -15.09 -5.50
N LEU A 184 20.20 -15.74 -5.86
CA LEU A 184 20.16 -16.68 -6.99
C LEU A 184 20.31 -15.96 -8.34
N LEU A 185 19.63 -14.82 -8.51
CA LEU A 185 19.73 -14.01 -9.72
C LEU A 185 21.13 -13.43 -9.90
N SER A 186 21.71 -12.83 -8.86
CA SER A 186 23.02 -12.18 -8.97
C SER A 186 24.15 -13.20 -9.01
N GLY A 187 24.13 -14.22 -8.14
CA GLY A 187 25.17 -15.23 -8.06
C GLY A 187 25.08 -16.29 -9.16
N ALA A 188 23.98 -17.04 -9.23
CA ALA A 188 23.90 -18.20 -10.12
C ALA A 188 23.73 -17.81 -11.60
N ILE A 189 22.94 -16.77 -11.88
CA ILE A 189 22.68 -16.33 -13.26
C ILE A 189 23.61 -15.16 -13.62
N GLY A 190 23.66 -14.15 -12.76
CA GLY A 190 24.34 -12.88 -13.00
C GLY A 190 25.84 -13.01 -13.21
N GLU A 191 26.52 -13.73 -12.32
CA GLU A 191 27.97 -14.00 -12.45
C GLU A 191 28.25 -14.96 -13.61
N TRP A 192 27.50 -16.07 -13.71
CA TRP A 192 27.76 -17.11 -14.71
C TRP A 192 27.56 -16.62 -16.15
N THR A 193 26.54 -15.80 -16.40
CA THR A 193 26.23 -15.25 -17.74
C THR A 193 26.96 -13.94 -18.04
N GLY A 194 27.62 -13.34 -17.05
CA GLY A 194 28.21 -11.99 -17.15
C GLY A 194 27.17 -10.86 -17.10
N LEU A 195 25.90 -11.16 -16.80
CA LEU A 195 24.83 -10.16 -16.71
C LEU A 195 25.08 -9.11 -15.62
N ASN A 196 25.78 -9.44 -14.53
CA ASN A 196 26.15 -8.43 -13.51
C ASN A 196 27.02 -7.32 -14.13
N ALA A 197 28.05 -7.69 -14.87
CA ALA A 197 28.94 -6.73 -15.54
C ALA A 197 28.22 -5.98 -16.67
N TRP A 198 27.34 -6.67 -17.41
CA TRP A 198 26.54 -6.03 -18.44
C TRP A 198 25.60 -4.98 -17.85
N ILE A 199 24.89 -5.26 -16.75
CA ILE A 199 23.99 -4.30 -16.11
C ILE A 199 24.75 -3.13 -15.50
N ALA A 200 25.89 -3.40 -14.84
CA ALA A 200 26.74 -2.35 -14.28
C ALA A 200 27.20 -1.38 -15.37
N SER A 201 27.61 -1.89 -16.54
CA SER A 201 28.01 -1.04 -17.67
C SER A 201 26.81 -0.37 -18.36
N ALA A 202 25.71 -1.08 -18.58
CA ALA A 202 24.53 -0.57 -19.28
C ALA A 202 23.76 0.50 -18.47
N THR A 203 23.97 0.57 -17.16
CA THR A 203 23.28 1.50 -16.27
C THR A 203 24.22 2.50 -15.60
N ASP A 204 25.44 2.64 -16.13
CA ASP A 204 26.49 3.54 -15.61
C ASP A 204 26.72 3.36 -14.09
N GLY A 205 26.71 2.11 -13.64
CA GLY A 205 26.91 1.73 -12.24
C GLY A 205 25.70 1.92 -11.32
N ARG A 206 24.54 2.34 -11.83
CA ARG A 206 23.30 2.47 -11.03
C ARG A 206 22.88 1.14 -10.40
N PHE A 207 23.02 0.05 -11.14
CA PHE A 207 22.83 -1.31 -10.65
C PHE A 207 24.13 -2.09 -10.82
N THR A 208 24.67 -2.64 -9.74
CA THR A 208 25.92 -3.41 -9.77
C THR A 208 25.68 -4.91 -9.96
N GLU A 209 24.46 -5.37 -9.74
CA GLU A 209 24.08 -6.78 -9.74
C GLU A 209 22.78 -6.99 -10.49
N PHE A 210 22.67 -8.14 -11.16
CA PHE A 210 21.42 -8.61 -11.73
C PHE A 210 20.52 -9.15 -10.63
N ASN A 211 19.59 -8.32 -10.16
CA ASN A 211 18.63 -8.67 -9.12
C ASN A 211 17.22 -8.14 -9.47
N LEU A 212 16.24 -8.42 -8.62
CA LEU A 212 14.86 -8.00 -8.87
C LEU A 212 14.74 -6.47 -8.96
N GLN A 213 15.48 -5.71 -8.15
CA GLN A 213 15.46 -4.23 -8.19
C GLN A 213 15.97 -3.72 -9.55
N ALA A 214 17.03 -4.31 -10.10
CA ALA A 214 17.52 -3.97 -11.44
C ALA A 214 16.49 -4.31 -12.53
N ILE A 215 15.89 -5.51 -12.46
CA ILE A 215 14.88 -5.95 -13.42
C ILE A 215 13.69 -4.99 -13.42
N PHE A 216 13.07 -4.76 -12.26
CA PHE A 216 11.91 -3.87 -12.17
C PHE A 216 12.29 -2.41 -12.42
N GLY A 217 13.46 -1.97 -11.96
CA GLY A 217 13.93 -0.60 -12.16
C GLY A 217 14.12 -0.23 -13.63
N ILE A 218 14.78 -1.10 -14.39
CA ILE A 218 15.02 -0.90 -15.83
C ILE A 218 13.71 -1.05 -16.61
N THR A 219 12.90 -2.08 -16.31
CA THR A 219 11.66 -2.35 -17.08
C THR A 219 10.57 -1.31 -16.83
N LEU A 220 10.52 -0.70 -15.64
CA LEU A 220 9.53 0.32 -15.29
C LEU A 220 10.01 1.75 -15.59
N ALA A 221 11.29 2.00 -15.86
CA ALA A 221 11.79 3.34 -16.21
C ALA A 221 11.09 3.96 -17.45
N PRO A 222 10.81 3.23 -18.55
CA PRO A 222 10.05 3.80 -19.66
C PRO A 222 8.63 4.20 -19.26
N LEU A 223 8.01 3.48 -18.32
CA LEU A 223 6.68 3.81 -17.79
C LEU A 223 6.70 5.12 -17.02
N THR A 224 7.73 5.38 -16.20
CA THR A 224 7.83 6.65 -15.44
C THR A 224 7.98 7.85 -16.37
N TRP A 225 8.73 7.70 -17.47
CA TRP A 225 8.81 8.72 -18.51
C TRP A 225 7.45 8.97 -19.19
N LEU A 226 6.72 7.92 -19.56
CA LEU A 226 5.37 8.05 -20.13
C LEU A 226 4.38 8.74 -19.18
N MET A 227 4.59 8.66 -17.87
CA MET A 227 3.79 9.34 -16.85
C MET A 227 4.14 10.83 -16.67
N GLY A 228 5.16 11.34 -17.36
CA GLY A 228 5.55 12.75 -17.34
C GLY A 228 6.83 13.06 -16.56
N VAL A 229 7.58 12.04 -16.10
CA VAL A 229 8.92 12.25 -15.53
C VAL A 229 9.88 12.69 -16.66
N PRO A 230 10.71 13.74 -16.45
CA PRO A 230 11.74 14.11 -17.43
C PRO A 230 12.66 12.93 -17.76
N TRP A 231 13.07 12.81 -19.03
CA TRP A 231 13.89 11.68 -19.48
C TRP A 231 15.18 11.52 -18.67
N ALA A 232 15.82 12.63 -18.27
CA ALA A 232 17.03 12.62 -17.46
C ALA A 232 16.85 11.97 -16.08
N ASP A 233 15.66 12.08 -15.50
CA ASP A 233 15.33 11.52 -14.18
C ASP A 233 14.62 10.15 -14.29
N ALA A 234 14.18 9.73 -15.48
CA ALA A 234 13.34 8.54 -15.67
C ALA A 234 14.00 7.25 -15.15
N ALA A 235 15.32 7.10 -15.34
CA ALA A 235 16.07 5.97 -14.81
C ALA A 235 16.12 5.96 -13.27
N ALA A 236 16.25 7.13 -12.64
CA ALA A 236 16.22 7.26 -11.18
C ALA A 236 14.82 6.94 -10.63
N VAL A 237 13.77 7.50 -11.23
CA VAL A 237 12.39 7.21 -10.79
C VAL A 237 12.00 5.75 -11.07
N GLY A 238 12.50 5.16 -12.16
CA GLY A 238 12.34 3.74 -12.47
C GLY A 238 12.96 2.86 -11.37
N GLN A 239 14.20 3.15 -10.98
CA GLN A 239 14.87 2.49 -9.85
C GLN A 239 14.01 2.56 -8.57
N LEU A 240 13.53 3.75 -8.21
CA LEU A 240 12.69 3.95 -7.02
C LEU A 240 11.40 3.12 -7.07
N LEU A 241 10.73 3.07 -8.23
CA LEU A 241 9.53 2.26 -8.40
C LEU A 241 9.84 0.75 -8.33
N GLY A 242 10.98 0.31 -8.84
CA GLY A 242 11.46 -1.06 -8.73
C GLY A 242 11.77 -1.44 -7.28
N GLU A 243 12.51 -0.60 -6.56
CA GLU A 243 12.81 -0.75 -5.14
C GLU A 243 11.54 -0.81 -4.29
N LYS A 244 10.57 0.07 -4.56
CA LYS A 244 9.26 0.05 -3.89
C LYS A 244 8.55 -1.28 -4.11
N THR A 245 8.44 -1.70 -5.36
CA THR A 245 7.66 -2.89 -5.75
C THR A 245 8.26 -4.17 -5.14
N VAL A 246 9.59 -4.26 -5.16
CA VAL A 246 10.34 -5.43 -4.69
C VAL A 246 10.50 -5.41 -3.17
N LEU A 247 11.03 -4.32 -2.62
CA LEU A 247 11.35 -4.25 -1.19
C LEU A 247 10.19 -3.62 -0.41
N ASN A 248 10.07 -2.30 -0.47
CA ASN A 248 9.02 -1.49 0.11
C ASN A 248 9.29 0.00 -0.14
N GLU A 249 8.28 0.81 0.13
CA GLU A 249 8.31 2.26 0.03
C GLU A 249 9.28 2.92 1.02
N PHE A 250 9.56 2.34 2.19
CA PHE A 250 10.56 2.89 3.12
C PHE A 250 11.94 2.92 2.49
N TYR A 251 12.37 1.80 1.90
CA TYR A 251 13.65 1.69 1.22
C TYR A 251 13.70 2.69 0.05
N ALA A 252 12.64 2.73 -0.75
CA ALA A 252 12.55 3.65 -1.88
C ALA A 252 12.60 5.13 -1.45
N TYR A 253 11.96 5.53 -0.35
CA TYR A 253 12.05 6.92 0.14
C TYR A 253 13.44 7.29 0.65
N VAL A 254 14.14 6.37 1.31
CA VAL A 254 15.55 6.58 1.70
C VAL A 254 16.42 6.72 0.45
N SER A 255 16.26 5.84 -0.53
CA SER A 255 16.96 5.89 -1.81
C SER A 255 16.67 7.20 -2.56
N MET A 256 15.41 7.66 -2.54
CA MET A 256 14.99 8.93 -3.14
C MET A 256 15.72 10.11 -2.50
N GLY A 257 15.80 10.16 -1.17
CA GLY A 257 16.58 11.19 -0.45
C GLY A 257 18.05 11.20 -0.89
N ASN A 258 18.69 10.02 -0.96
CA ASN A 258 20.07 9.90 -1.41
C ASN A 258 20.28 10.34 -2.87
N LEU A 259 19.35 9.99 -3.77
CA LEU A 259 19.40 10.40 -5.19
C LEU A 259 19.18 11.90 -5.37
N MET A 260 18.37 12.52 -4.50
CA MET A 260 18.20 13.98 -4.47
C MET A 260 19.48 14.68 -3.99
N GLU A 261 20.10 14.18 -2.91
CA GLU A 261 21.35 14.72 -2.37
C GLU A 261 22.52 14.56 -3.34
N GLY A 262 22.62 13.41 -4.01
CA GLY A 262 23.64 13.13 -5.02
C GLY A 262 23.38 13.77 -6.39
N GLY A 263 22.27 14.48 -6.57
CA GLY A 263 21.92 15.17 -7.81
C GLY A 263 21.45 14.27 -8.95
N GLN A 264 21.25 12.97 -8.72
CA GLN A 264 20.70 12.05 -9.72
C GLN A 264 19.17 12.15 -9.90
N LEU A 265 18.48 12.80 -8.95
CA LEU A 265 17.07 13.18 -9.04
C LEU A 265 16.94 14.71 -8.92
N GLY A 266 17.30 15.40 -9.99
CA GLY A 266 17.56 16.85 -9.97
C GLY A 266 16.33 17.71 -10.22
N SER A 267 15.35 17.21 -10.98
CA SER A 267 14.15 17.97 -11.31
C SER A 267 13.15 17.98 -10.15
N GLU A 268 12.67 19.17 -9.77
CA GLU A 268 11.57 19.31 -8.80
C GLU A 268 10.33 18.53 -9.26
N LYS A 269 10.01 18.55 -10.56
CA LYS A 269 8.91 17.76 -11.12
C LYS A 269 9.12 16.26 -10.90
N ALA A 270 10.34 15.76 -11.09
CA ALA A 270 10.65 14.36 -10.84
C ALA A 270 10.56 13.99 -9.35
N GLN A 271 10.96 14.89 -8.45
CA GLN A 271 10.84 14.72 -6.99
C GLN A 271 9.36 14.68 -6.55
N ILE A 272 8.53 15.60 -7.07
CA ILE A 272 7.08 15.61 -6.83
C ILE A 272 6.48 14.29 -7.33
N LEU A 273 6.69 13.93 -8.60
CA LEU A 273 6.13 12.71 -9.19
C LEU A 273 6.57 11.44 -8.43
N SER A 274 7.85 11.36 -8.04
CA SER A 274 8.37 10.25 -7.24
C SER A 274 7.66 10.15 -5.89
N THR A 275 7.37 11.28 -5.24
CA THR A 275 6.60 11.30 -3.98
C THR A 275 5.24 10.63 -4.13
N TYR A 276 4.52 10.86 -5.24
CA TYR A 276 3.22 10.22 -5.48
C TYR A 276 3.35 8.76 -5.92
N ILE A 277 4.31 8.44 -6.79
CA ILE A 277 4.58 7.07 -7.26
C ILE A 277 4.91 6.16 -6.07
N LEU A 278 5.68 6.65 -5.11
CA LEU A 278 6.10 5.91 -3.92
C LEU A 278 5.05 5.88 -2.81
N CYS A 279 4.06 6.79 -2.83
CA CYS A 279 3.02 6.85 -1.81
C CYS A 279 2.01 5.71 -1.94
N GLY A 280 2.34 4.58 -1.34
CA GLY A 280 1.47 3.42 -1.17
C GLY A 280 2.24 2.18 -0.76
N PHE A 281 1.63 1.32 0.04
CA PHE A 281 2.19 0.03 0.46
C PHE A 281 2.22 -1.06 -0.63
N ALA A 282 2.03 -0.75 -1.91
CA ALA A 282 2.00 -1.73 -2.98
C ALA A 282 3.40 -2.35 -3.25
N ASN A 283 3.67 -3.49 -2.62
CA ASN A 283 4.88 -4.29 -2.79
C ASN A 283 4.61 -5.80 -2.56
N PHE A 284 5.56 -6.67 -2.91
CA PHE A 284 5.38 -8.12 -2.73
C PHE A 284 5.18 -8.55 -1.28
N ALA A 285 5.86 -7.92 -0.33
CA ALA A 285 5.70 -8.24 1.10
C ALA A 285 4.29 -7.89 1.59
N SER A 286 3.66 -6.83 1.07
CA SER A 286 2.29 -6.43 1.38
C SER A 286 1.25 -7.46 0.99
N ILE A 287 1.49 -8.29 -0.03
CA ILE A 287 0.63 -9.44 -0.32
C ILE A 287 0.61 -10.38 0.89
N GLY A 288 1.78 -10.69 1.44
CA GLY A 288 1.92 -11.50 2.64
C GLY A 288 1.26 -10.87 3.87
N ILE A 289 1.47 -9.56 4.07
CA ILE A 289 0.85 -8.77 5.15
C ILE A 289 -0.67 -8.86 5.09
N GLN A 290 -1.28 -8.69 3.91
CA GLN A 290 -2.73 -8.73 3.77
C GLN A 290 -3.31 -10.13 3.91
N ILE A 291 -2.65 -11.15 3.36
CA ILE A 291 -3.07 -12.55 3.55
C ILE A 291 -3.00 -12.92 5.04
N GLY A 292 -1.92 -12.55 5.74
CA GLY A 292 -1.74 -12.84 7.16
C GLY A 292 -2.64 -12.01 8.08
N GLY A 293 -2.81 -10.72 7.75
CA GLY A 293 -3.61 -9.76 8.51
C GLY A 293 -5.11 -9.97 8.32
N ILE A 294 -5.60 -9.79 7.09
CA ILE A 294 -7.03 -9.96 6.76
C ILE A 294 -7.45 -11.42 6.97
N GLY A 295 -6.59 -12.39 6.62
CA GLY A 295 -6.85 -13.80 6.86
C GLY A 295 -6.83 -14.23 8.33
N ALA A 296 -6.34 -13.39 9.26
CA ALA A 296 -6.55 -13.60 10.70
C ALA A 296 -7.95 -13.15 11.14
N LEU A 297 -8.52 -12.15 10.45
CA LEU A 297 -9.85 -11.61 10.73
C LEU A 297 -10.96 -12.46 10.12
N ALA A 298 -10.73 -13.00 8.92
CA ALA A 298 -11.66 -13.84 8.16
C ALA A 298 -10.94 -15.09 7.61
N PRO A 299 -10.67 -16.12 8.44
CA PRO A 299 -9.89 -17.30 8.05
C PRO A 299 -10.43 -18.04 6.82
N GLU A 300 -11.75 -18.08 6.66
CA GLU A 300 -12.47 -18.67 5.53
C GLU A 300 -12.17 -17.98 4.19
N ARG A 301 -11.74 -16.72 4.21
CA ARG A 301 -11.43 -15.93 3.01
C ARG A 301 -9.97 -16.01 2.56
N ARG A 302 -9.09 -16.72 3.29
CA ARG A 302 -7.65 -16.83 2.97
C ARG A 302 -7.36 -17.26 1.52
N LYS A 303 -8.17 -18.17 0.98
CA LYS A 303 -8.03 -18.66 -0.40
C LYS A 303 -8.39 -17.60 -1.44
N ASP A 304 -9.34 -16.72 -1.14
CA ASP A 304 -9.68 -15.60 -2.01
C ASP A 304 -8.57 -14.55 -1.97
N LEU A 305 -8.12 -14.18 -0.76
CA LEU A 305 -7.03 -13.22 -0.56
C LEU A 305 -5.76 -13.63 -1.32
N SER A 306 -5.36 -14.91 -1.25
CA SER A 306 -4.17 -15.38 -1.95
C SER A 306 -4.31 -15.33 -3.48
N LYS A 307 -5.50 -15.62 -4.02
CA LYS A 307 -5.78 -15.50 -5.46
C LYS A 307 -5.86 -14.06 -5.94
N LEU A 308 -6.23 -13.13 -5.05
CA LEU A 308 -6.37 -11.71 -5.37
C LEU A 308 -5.07 -10.92 -5.15
N GLY A 309 -4.11 -11.44 -4.39
CA GLY A 309 -2.89 -10.72 -3.96
C GLY A 309 -2.15 -9.99 -5.08
N LEU A 310 -1.84 -10.65 -6.20
CA LEU A 310 -1.15 -10.00 -7.33
C LEU A 310 -2.03 -8.94 -8.01
N ARG A 311 -3.34 -9.14 -8.09
CA ARG A 311 -4.27 -8.15 -8.64
C ARG A 311 -4.40 -6.94 -7.71
N ALA A 312 -4.40 -7.16 -6.40
CA ALA A 312 -4.41 -6.10 -5.40
C ALA A 312 -3.12 -5.28 -5.44
N LEU A 313 -1.97 -5.94 -5.60
CA LEU A 313 -0.69 -5.26 -5.82
C LEU A 313 -0.74 -4.38 -7.07
N LEU A 314 -1.20 -4.94 -8.20
CA LEU A 314 -1.32 -4.19 -9.44
C LEU A 314 -2.26 -2.99 -9.30
N ALA A 315 -3.41 -3.18 -8.66
CA ALA A 315 -4.39 -2.12 -8.41
C ALA A 315 -3.82 -1.02 -7.50
N GLY A 316 -3.14 -1.41 -6.42
CA GLY A 316 -2.50 -0.48 -5.48
C GLY A 316 -1.39 0.33 -6.16
N THR A 317 -0.55 -0.33 -6.97
CA THR A 317 0.46 0.35 -7.78
C THR A 317 -0.20 1.31 -8.76
N ALA A 318 -1.18 0.85 -9.55
CA ALA A 318 -1.90 1.68 -10.51
C ALA A 318 -2.54 2.91 -9.85
N ALA A 319 -3.07 2.77 -8.63
CA ALA A 319 -3.60 3.90 -7.87
C ALA A 319 -2.53 4.97 -7.57
N SER A 320 -1.35 4.58 -7.07
CA SER A 320 -0.22 5.52 -6.89
C SER A 320 0.23 6.13 -8.23
N LEU A 321 0.17 5.39 -9.34
CA LEU A 321 0.51 5.94 -10.65
C LEU A 321 -0.55 6.93 -11.16
N PHE A 322 -1.84 6.67 -10.92
CA PHE A 322 -2.92 7.59 -11.28
C PHE A 322 -2.81 8.93 -10.54
N THR A 323 -2.49 8.89 -9.24
CA THR A 323 -2.29 10.13 -8.46
C THR A 323 -1.07 10.90 -8.95
N ALA A 324 0.02 10.21 -9.29
CA ALA A 324 1.21 10.83 -9.87
C ALA A 324 0.91 11.49 -11.23
N ILE A 325 0.20 10.80 -12.13
CA ILE A 325 -0.20 11.37 -13.45
C ILE A 325 -1.05 12.62 -13.25
N LEU A 326 -2.04 12.57 -12.35
CA LEU A 326 -2.91 13.72 -12.08
C LEU A 326 -2.10 14.94 -11.63
N VAL A 327 -1.12 14.74 -10.75
CA VAL A 327 -0.24 15.81 -10.28
C VAL A 327 0.71 16.26 -11.39
N GLY A 328 1.23 15.34 -12.21
CA GLY A 328 2.10 15.66 -13.34
C GLY A 328 1.45 16.48 -14.46
N ILE A 329 0.13 16.58 -14.48
CA ILE A 329 -0.64 17.49 -15.35
C ILE A 329 -0.70 18.90 -14.75
N LEU A 330 -0.65 19.03 -13.43
CA LEU A 330 -0.74 20.31 -12.71
C LEU A 330 0.61 21.04 -12.59
N TYR A 331 1.71 20.33 -12.83
CA TYR A 331 3.10 20.82 -12.76
C TYR A 331 3.83 20.52 -14.08
#